data_AF-A0A5N0US72-F1
#
_entry.id   AF-A0A5N0US72-F1
#
_cell.length_a   1.000
_cell.length_b   1.000
_cell.length_c   1.000
_cell.angle_alpha   90.00
_cell.angle_beta   90.00
_cell.angle_gamma   90.00
#
_symmetry.space_group_name_H-M   'P 1'
#
loop_
_entity.id
_entity.type
_entity.pdbx_description
1 polymer ?
#
loop_
_entity_poly.entity_id
_entity_poly.type
_entity_poly.pdbx_seq_one_letter_code
_entity_poly.pdbx_strand_id
1 'polypeptide(L)' 'MSGNFLTRLREFLATQAELAERQALLNRPWEEEFLHWSRDGELHGHLIPPRGRPRGVTRDGWCPGLRHHRKPLADKEHR' A
#
# COMPACT_ATOMS: atom_id res chain seq x y z
N MET A 1 -30.18 9.22 -17.87
CA MET A 1 -29.71 8.89 -16.51
C MET A 1 -28.56 7.86 -16.49
N SER A 2 -27.66 7.78 -17.48
CA SER A 2 -26.73 6.63 -17.59
C SER A 2 -25.25 6.91 -17.26
N GLY A 3 -24.74 8.12 -17.45
CA GLY A 3 -23.29 8.39 -17.31
C GLY A 3 -22.75 8.26 -15.88
N ASN A 4 -23.52 8.69 -14.87
CA ASN A 4 -23.07 8.71 -13.47
C ASN A 4 -22.99 7.30 -12.86
N PHE A 5 -23.87 6.38 -13.27
CA PHE A 5 -23.88 5.01 -12.75
C PHE A 5 -22.63 4.23 -13.18
N LEU A 6 -22.26 4.30 -14.45
CA LEU A 6 -21.09 3.60 -14.98
C LEU A 6 -19.79 4.13 -14.34
N THR A 7 -19.68 5.44 -14.12
CA THR A 7 -18.53 6.04 -13.42
C THR A 7 -18.43 5.50 -11.99
N ARG A 8 -19.53 5.52 -11.23
CA ARG A 8 -19.53 5.02 -9.84
C ARG A 8 -19.26 3.52 -9.76
N LEU A 9 -19.74 2.73 -10.73
CA LEU A 9 -19.43 1.31 -10.80
C LEU A 9 -17.93 1.07 -11.06
N ARG A 10 -17.31 1.84 -11.95
CA ARG A 10 -15.87 1.76 -12.22
C ARG A 10 -15.05 2.11 -10.98
N GLU A 11 -15.42 3.17 -10.27
CA GLU A 11 -14.78 3.58 -9.01
C GLU A 11 -14.92 2.51 -7.92
N PHE A 12 -16.12 1.93 -7.80
CA PHE A 12 -16.37 0.83 -6.87
C PHE A 12 -15.47 -0.38 -7.18
N LEU A 13 -15.42 -0.81 -8.43
CA LEU A 13 -14.58 -1.94 -8.84
C LEU A 13 -13.09 -1.66 -8.62
N ALA A 14 -12.62 -0.45 -8.92
CA ALA A 14 -11.25 -0.05 -8.63
C ALA A 14 -10.94 -0.11 -7.12
N THR A 15 -11.89 0.32 -6.29
CA THR A 15 -11.76 0.25 -4.83
C THR A 15 -11.71 -1.21 -4.35
N GLN A 16 -12.56 -2.09 -4.88
CA GLN A 16 -12.56 -3.51 -4.54
C GLN A 16 -11.25 -4.20 -4.93
N ALA A 17 -10.70 -3.87 -6.11
CA ALA A 17 -9.40 -4.38 -6.54
C ALA A 17 -8.28 -3.95 -5.57
N GLU A 18 -8.22 -2.67 -5.22
CA GLU A 18 -7.22 -2.17 -4.27
C GLU A 18 -7.35 -2.81 -2.88
N LEU A 19 -8.57 -3.01 -2.38
CA LEU A 19 -8.80 -3.70 -1.11
C LEU A 19 -8.35 -5.16 -1.15
N ALA A 20 -8.60 -5.87 -2.25
CA ALA A 20 -8.14 -7.24 -2.44
C ALA A 20 -6.60 -7.32 -2.47
N GLU A 21 -5.95 -6.38 -3.17
CA GLU A 21 -4.49 -6.23 -3.20
C GLU A 21 -3.91 -6.00 -1.78
N ARG A 22 -4.51 -5.07 -1.02
CA ARG A 22 -4.12 -4.79 0.37
C ARG A 22 -4.35 -5.99 1.31
N GLN A 23 -5.45 -6.71 1.14
CA GLN A 23 -5.72 -7.92 1.93
C GLN A 23 -4.69 -9.02 1.62
N ALA A 24 -4.34 -9.19 0.35
CA ALA A 24 -3.33 -10.15 -0.06
C ALA A 24 -1.96 -9.82 0.57
N LEU A 25 -1.64 -8.54 0.74
CA LEU A 25 -0.43 -8.08 1.45
C LEU A 25 -0.47 -8.37 2.95
N LEU A 26 -1.59 -8.09 3.62
CA LEU A 26 -1.75 -8.39 5.05
C LEU A 26 -1.57 -9.89 5.34
N ASN A 27 -1.96 -10.74 4.39
CA ASN A 27 -1.80 -12.19 4.49
C ASN A 27 -0.36 -12.68 4.20
N ARG A 28 0.55 -11.77 3.80
CA ARG A 28 1.94 -12.07 3.43
C ARG A 28 2.90 -11.08 4.10
N PRO A 29 2.95 -11.01 5.43
CA PRO A 29 3.75 -10.02 6.16
C PRO A 29 5.25 -10.11 5.85
N TRP A 30 5.78 -11.31 5.57
CA TRP A 30 7.18 -11.53 5.15
C TRP A 30 7.53 -10.85 3.82
N GLU A 31 6.55 -10.40 3.04
CA GLU A 31 6.87 -9.65 1.83
C GLU A 31 7.68 -8.40 2.18
N GLU A 32 7.48 -7.77 3.36
CA GLU A 32 8.22 -6.59 3.90
C GLU A 32 9.73 -6.71 3.84
N GLU A 33 10.23 -7.93 3.88
CA GLU A 33 11.65 -8.21 3.83
C GLU A 33 12.23 -8.00 2.43
N PHE A 34 11.45 -8.16 1.37
CA PHE A 34 11.90 -7.99 -0.01
C PHE A 34 11.92 -6.53 -0.44
N LEU A 35 12.88 -6.19 -1.30
CA LEU A 35 13.05 -4.84 -1.83
C LEU A 35 11.80 -4.38 -2.60
N HIS A 36 11.30 -3.19 -2.24
CA HIS A 36 10.10 -2.61 -2.82
C HIS A 36 10.00 -1.11 -2.70
N TRP A 37 9.25 -0.51 -3.63
CA TRP A 37 8.93 0.90 -3.58
C TRP A 37 7.65 1.13 -2.77
N SER A 38 7.77 2.04 -1.82
CA SER A 38 6.64 2.58 -1.06
C SER A 38 5.90 3.66 -1.86
N ARG A 39 4.74 4.07 -1.35
CA ARG A 39 3.90 5.10 -1.98
C ARG A 39 4.55 6.48 -2.03
N ASP A 40 5.39 6.78 -1.04
CA ASP A 40 6.22 7.98 -0.96
C ASP A 40 7.48 7.91 -1.83
N GLY A 41 7.69 6.81 -2.56
CA GLY A 41 8.80 6.66 -3.48
C GLY A 41 10.12 6.29 -2.80
N GLU A 42 10.08 5.83 -1.55
CA GLU A 42 11.24 5.30 -0.85
C GLU A 42 11.40 3.80 -1.14
N LEU A 43 12.64 3.31 -1.08
CA LEU A 43 12.94 1.88 -1.25
C LEU A 43 13.03 1.22 0.12
N HIS A 44 12.13 0.29 0.39
CA HIS A 44 12.05 -0.49 1.62
C HIS A 44 12.49 -1.95 1.38
N GLY A 45 12.67 -2.70 2.47
CA GLY A 45 13.13 -4.07 2.44
C GLY A 45 14.65 -4.18 2.30
N HIS A 46 15.16 -5.41 2.32
CA HIS A 46 16.60 -5.70 2.35
C HIS A 46 16.99 -6.99 1.61
N LEU A 47 16.01 -7.83 1.26
CA LEU A 47 16.21 -9.05 0.48
C LEU A 47 15.83 -8.80 -0.97
N ILE A 48 16.58 -9.41 -1.89
CA ILE A 48 16.23 -9.35 -3.32
C ILE A 48 14.99 -10.23 -3.57
N PRO A 49 13.90 -9.72 -4.17
CA PRO A 49 12.73 -10.53 -4.45
C PRO A 49 13.07 -11.67 -5.42
N PRO A 50 12.53 -12.89 -5.21
CA PRO A 50 12.75 -14.01 -6.12
C PRO A 50 12.22 -13.71 -7.53
N ARG A 51 12.89 -14.25 -8.54
CA ARG A 51 12.57 -14.01 -9.95
C ARG A 51 11.12 -14.40 -10.27
N GLY A 52 10.44 -13.57 -11.06
CA GLY A 52 9.07 -13.81 -11.49
C GLY A 52 7.98 -13.33 -10.53
N ARG A 53 8.33 -12.75 -9.37
CA ARG A 53 7.34 -12.12 -8.49
C ARG A 53 6.95 -10.72 -8.98
N PRO A 54 5.66 -10.35 -8.95
CA PRO A 54 5.24 -8.99 -9.23
C PRO A 54 5.83 -8.03 -8.19
N ARG A 55 6.43 -6.95 -8.70
CA ARG A 55 6.97 -5.85 -7.88
C ARG A 55 5.84 -4.86 -7.63
N GLY A 56 5.34 -4.82 -6.41
CA GLY A 56 4.24 -3.94 -6.02
C GLY A 56 2.89 -4.62 -6.22
N VAL A 57 2.19 -4.85 -5.10
CA VAL A 57 0.90 -5.56 -5.10
C VAL A 57 -0.25 -4.57 -5.31
N THR A 58 -0.01 -3.27 -5.13
CA THR A 58 -0.99 -2.20 -5.27
C THR A 58 -0.58 -1.20 -6.33
N ARG A 59 -1.58 -0.54 -6.94
CA ARG A 59 -1.37 0.51 -7.95
C ARG A 59 -0.61 1.75 -7.42
N ASP A 60 -0.71 1.99 -6.11
CA ASP A 60 -0.14 3.14 -5.42
C ASP A 60 1.15 2.81 -4.63
N GLY A 61 1.74 1.63 -4.82
CA GLY A 61 2.95 1.21 -4.10
C GLY A 61 2.66 0.54 -2.76
N TRP A 62 3.64 -0.22 -2.28
CA TRP A 62 3.47 -1.17 -1.18
C TRP A 62 4.13 -0.61 0.10
N CYS A 63 3.40 -0.54 1.22
CA CYS A 63 3.97 -0.34 2.55
C CYS A 63 2.92 -0.65 3.64
N PRO A 64 3.00 -1.80 4.32
CA PRO A 64 2.12 -2.12 5.46
C PRO A 64 2.53 -1.33 6.71
N GLY A 65 3.81 -0.96 6.81
CA GLY A 65 4.42 -0.24 7.94
C GLY A 65 3.97 1.21 8.20
N LEU A 66 3.20 1.86 7.31
CA LEU A 66 2.69 3.21 7.60
C LEU A 66 1.63 3.25 8.72
N ARG A 67 1.14 2.09 9.18
CA ARG A 67 0.29 2.01 10.39
C ARG A 67 1.09 2.04 11.69
N HIS A 68 2.40 1.81 11.67
CA HIS A 68 3.24 1.77 12.88
C HIS A 68 4.19 2.97 13.04
N HIS A 69 4.33 3.83 12.04
CA HIS A 69 5.13 5.05 12.12
C HIS A 69 4.29 6.33 12.08
N ARG A 70 3.19 6.39 12.83
CA ARG A 70 2.75 7.70 13.32
C ARG A 70 3.79 8.10 14.38
N LYS A 71 4.79 8.91 14.01
CA LYS A 71 5.59 9.63 15.02
C LYS A 71 4.59 10.23 16.01
N PRO A 72 4.74 10.03 17.33
CA PRO A 72 3.99 10.82 18.28
C PRO A 72 4.19 12.28 17.86
N LEU A 73 3.09 13.01 17.72
CA LEU A 73 3.15 14.46 17.59
C LEU A 73 3.98 14.89 18.80
N ALA A 74 5.21 15.36 18.58
CA ALA A 74 6.05 15.80 19.67
C ALA A 74 5.24 16.84 20.44
N ASP A 75 4.95 16.52 21.71
CA ASP A 75 4.36 17.49 22.62
C ASP A 75 5.27 18.70 22.58
N LYS A 76 4.73 19.83 22.11
CA LYS A 76 5.40 21.11 22.26
C LYS A 76 5.35 21.42 23.76
N GLU A 77 6.37 20.96 24.48
CA GLU A 77 6.61 21.38 25.85
C GLU A 77 6.68 22.90 25.88
N HIS A 78 5.86 23.46 26.76
CA HIS A 78 5.91 24.84 27.20
C HIS A 78 7.32 25.20 27.64
N ARG A 79 7.88 26.26 27.05
CA ARG A 79 8.70 27.21 27.79
C ARG A 79 8.61 28.62 27.19
#